data_AF-A0A929AXH1-F1
#
_entry.id   AF-A0A929AXH1-F1
#
_cell.length_a   1.000
_cell.length_b   1.000
_cell.length_c   1.000
_cell.angle_alpha   90.00
_cell.angle_beta   90.00
_cell.angle_gamma   90.00
#
_symmetry.space_group_name_H-M   'P 1'
#
loop_
_entity.id
_entity.type
_entity.pdbx_description
1 polymer ?
#
loop_
_entity_poly.entity_id
_entity_poly.type
_entity_poly.pdbx_seq_one_letter_code
_entity_poly.pdbx_strand_id
1 'polypeptide(L)'
;MRYSLFNRFEGAWLGGMLGEALAQNNQQRDWLKISNYQPSIWIQQGRAIAQSLCDRGRLEEQNEQETPIDKNSGDVISNSNEAALIALPIILFYHESFSLLTAQLRQNARYWQYSAVILEDILIWGYILTLALREKLGTKCLIDQILVGVGAKQTPLIGQLKQIKTFLSRGRSLEKVVEKLSTRANYSQIAIALAIYCFATTPEDFYLCVRRASSLGKLALITTALTGMLAGAYNGIAGIPLNWYIPSRTNSVYQAAQQQAKLLCQVWSGIYQPDPAEISWSVVASPKVIQSRSSLSIISQKE
;
A
#
# COMPACT_ATOMS: atom_id res chain seq x y z
N MET A 1 13.12 -2.88 16.08
CA MET A 1 12.51 -2.79 14.74
C MET A 1 12.04 -4.16 14.35
N ARG A 2 10.82 -4.32 13.82
CA ARG A 2 10.21 -5.66 13.67
C ARG A 2 10.54 -6.36 12.34
N TYR A 3 10.67 -5.62 11.22
CA TYR A 3 10.76 -6.23 9.88
C TYR A 3 11.68 -5.45 8.93
N SER A 4 12.38 -6.14 8.02
CA SER A 4 13.23 -5.49 7.01
C SER A 4 12.42 -4.71 5.97
N LEU A 5 13.07 -3.78 5.25
CA LEU A 5 12.39 -2.99 4.22
C LEU A 5 11.79 -3.90 3.13
N PHE A 6 12.55 -4.92 2.70
CA PHE A 6 12.06 -5.89 1.73
C PHE A 6 10.81 -6.63 2.22
N ASN A 7 10.80 -7.08 3.49
CA ASN A 7 9.61 -7.69 4.09
C ASN A 7 8.38 -6.76 4.04
N ARG A 8 8.58 -5.45 4.16
CA ARG A 8 7.51 -4.45 4.08
C ARG A 8 7.08 -4.18 2.63
N PHE A 9 8.00 -4.18 1.67
CA PHE A 9 7.68 -4.10 0.23
C PHE A 9 6.81 -5.28 -0.18
N GLU A 10 7.26 -6.50 0.11
CA GLU A 10 6.48 -7.71 -0.17
C GLU A 10 5.15 -7.71 0.58
N GLY A 11 5.17 -7.34 1.86
CA GLY A 11 3.97 -7.23 2.69
C GLY A 11 2.93 -6.29 2.08
N ALA A 12 3.33 -5.10 1.65
CA ALA A 12 2.43 -4.13 1.04
C ALA A 12 1.82 -4.66 -0.28
N TRP A 13 2.66 -5.26 -1.13
CA TRP A 13 2.26 -5.77 -2.43
C TRP A 13 1.31 -6.97 -2.30
N LEU A 14 1.75 -7.99 -1.57
CA LEU A 14 0.99 -9.21 -1.34
C LEU A 14 -0.28 -8.93 -0.52
N GLY A 15 -0.17 -8.06 0.49
CA GLY A 15 -1.30 -7.66 1.32
C GLY A 15 -2.42 -7.02 0.51
N GLY A 16 -2.09 -6.16 -0.46
CA GLY A 16 -3.09 -5.58 -1.35
C GLY A 16 -3.84 -6.59 -2.20
N MET A 17 -3.10 -7.51 -2.83
CA MET A 17 -3.67 -8.56 -3.68
C MET A 17 -4.48 -9.59 -2.87
N LEU A 18 -4.02 -9.95 -1.67
CA LEU A 18 -4.79 -10.79 -0.75
C LEU A 18 -6.07 -10.10 -0.30
N GLY A 19 -5.99 -8.80 -0.01
CA GLY A 19 -7.16 -8.01 0.36
C GLY A 19 -8.21 -7.98 -0.75
N GLU A 20 -7.78 -7.79 -2.00
CA GLU A 20 -8.68 -7.87 -3.16
C GLU A 20 -9.31 -9.26 -3.31
N ALA A 21 -8.51 -10.34 -3.24
CA ALA A 21 -8.99 -11.71 -3.35
C ALA A 21 -10.02 -12.05 -2.26
N LEU A 22 -9.75 -11.67 -1.01
CA LEU A 22 -10.62 -12.00 0.12
C LEU A 22 -11.97 -11.28 0.08
N ALA A 23 -12.01 -10.09 -0.52
CA ALA A 23 -13.23 -9.33 -0.74
C ALA A 23 -14.11 -9.88 -1.88
N GLN A 24 -13.58 -10.74 -2.74
CA GLN A 24 -14.37 -11.41 -3.79
C GLN A 24 -15.29 -12.48 -3.17
N ASN A 25 -16.51 -12.61 -3.68
CA ASN A 25 -17.47 -13.68 -3.37
C ASN A 25 -17.51 -14.16 -1.89
N ASN A 26 -18.33 -13.54 -1.05
CA ASN A 26 -18.40 -13.83 0.39
C ASN A 26 -18.79 -15.27 0.77
N GLN A 27 -19.36 -16.06 -0.15
CA GLN A 27 -19.76 -17.44 0.12
C GLN A 27 -18.62 -18.45 -0.06
N GLN A 28 -17.55 -18.05 -0.75
CA GLN A 28 -16.42 -18.92 -1.05
C GLN A 28 -15.43 -18.97 0.13
N ARG A 29 -14.77 -20.11 0.34
CA ARG A 29 -13.72 -20.24 1.36
C ARG A 29 -12.48 -19.44 0.97
N ASP A 30 -11.86 -18.77 1.94
CA ASP A 30 -10.68 -17.91 1.76
C ASP A 30 -9.58 -18.57 0.90
N TRP A 31 -9.23 -19.84 1.18
CA TRP A 31 -8.18 -20.55 0.44
C TRP A 31 -8.48 -20.63 -1.06
N LEU A 32 -9.74 -20.85 -1.45
CA LEU A 32 -10.13 -20.99 -2.86
C LEU A 32 -10.14 -19.62 -3.55
N LYS A 33 -10.54 -18.56 -2.84
CA LYS A 33 -10.46 -17.19 -3.36
C LYS A 33 -9.01 -16.81 -3.67
N ILE A 34 -8.10 -17.14 -2.76
CA ILE A 34 -6.67 -16.85 -2.90
C ILE A 34 -6.07 -17.73 -4.02
N SER A 35 -6.31 -19.04 -4.02
CA SER A 35 -5.77 -19.92 -5.06
C SER A 35 -6.22 -19.55 -6.47
N ASN A 36 -7.46 -19.09 -6.64
CA ASN A 36 -8.02 -18.73 -7.94
C ASN A 36 -7.95 -17.23 -8.25
N TYR A 37 -7.22 -16.46 -7.44
CA TYR A 37 -7.19 -15.01 -7.56
C TYR A 37 -6.71 -14.56 -8.95
N GLN A 38 -7.44 -13.60 -9.50
CA GLN A 38 -7.06 -12.82 -10.67
C GLN A 38 -7.10 -11.33 -10.30
N PRO A 39 -6.06 -10.56 -10.67
CA PRO A 39 -5.95 -9.16 -10.30
C PRO A 39 -6.92 -8.29 -11.09
N SER A 40 -7.50 -7.28 -10.44
CA SER A 40 -8.22 -6.23 -11.16
C SER A 40 -7.31 -5.47 -12.11
N ILE A 41 -7.92 -4.73 -13.04
CA ILE A 41 -7.22 -3.85 -13.96
C ILE A 41 -6.30 -2.87 -13.22
N TRP A 42 -6.69 -2.36 -12.05
CA TRP A 42 -5.90 -1.40 -11.27
C TRP A 42 -4.62 -2.01 -10.69
N ILE A 43 -4.68 -3.26 -10.20
CA ILE A 43 -3.48 -3.97 -9.75
C ILE A 43 -2.60 -4.33 -10.94
N GLN A 44 -3.18 -4.72 -12.08
CA GLN A 44 -2.40 -4.97 -13.31
C GLN A 44 -1.66 -3.71 -13.77
N GLN A 45 -2.32 -2.55 -13.72
CA GLN A 45 -1.72 -1.27 -14.04
C GLN A 45 -0.57 -0.90 -13.10
N GLY A 46 -0.76 -1.08 -11.79
CA GLY A 46 0.32 -0.96 -10.82
C GLY A 46 1.50 -1.87 -11.16
N ARG A 47 1.26 -3.13 -11.49
CA ARG A 47 2.33 -4.07 -11.88
C ARG A 47 3.09 -3.63 -13.15
N ALA A 48 2.41 -3.03 -14.12
CA ALA A 48 3.05 -2.52 -15.32
C ALA A 48 3.94 -1.30 -15.02
N ILE A 49 3.51 -0.41 -14.12
CA ILE A 49 4.36 0.68 -13.60
C ILE A 49 5.58 0.12 -12.86
N ALA A 50 5.38 -0.90 -12.02
CA ALA A 50 6.47 -1.55 -11.30
C ALA A 50 7.51 -2.13 -12.27
N GLN A 51 7.06 -2.75 -13.37
CA GLN A 51 7.94 -3.27 -14.40
C GLN A 51 8.75 -2.15 -15.07
N SER A 52 8.08 -1.05 -15.47
CA SER A 52 8.77 0.11 -16.06
C SER A 52 9.82 0.71 -15.13
N LEU A 53 9.54 0.78 -13.82
CA LEU A 53 10.51 1.20 -12.81
C LEU A 53 11.69 0.25 -12.70
N CYS A 54 11.45 -1.07 -12.75
CA CYS A 54 12.52 -2.06 -12.70
C CYS A 54 13.42 -2.00 -13.94
N ASP A 55 12.84 -1.80 -15.12
CA ASP A 55 13.59 -1.80 -16.38
C ASP A 55 14.45 -0.54 -16.53
N ARG A 56 13.96 0.62 -16.04
CA ARG A 56 14.59 1.93 -16.29
C ARG A 56 15.24 2.57 -15.07
N GLY A 57 14.94 2.09 -13.86
CA GLY A 57 15.40 2.67 -12.59
C GLY A 57 14.82 4.04 -12.25
N ARG A 58 13.88 4.55 -13.06
CA ARG A 58 13.18 5.83 -12.89
C ARG A 58 11.87 5.84 -13.67
N LEU A 59 10.92 6.67 -13.24
CA LEU A 59 9.79 7.04 -14.11
C LEU A 59 10.30 8.10 -15.10
N GLU A 60 10.30 7.76 -16.38
CA GLU A 60 10.56 8.74 -17.44
C GLU A 60 9.23 9.32 -17.93
N GLU A 61 9.30 10.51 -18.54
CA GLU A 61 8.19 11.03 -19.33
C GLU A 61 7.91 10.06 -20.47
N GLN A 62 6.80 9.34 -20.35
CA GLN A 62 6.41 8.37 -21.37
C GLN A 62 5.98 9.13 -22.62
N ASN A 63 6.50 8.74 -23.79
CA ASN A 63 5.89 9.08 -25.06
C ASN A 63 4.44 8.55 -25.03
N GLU A 64 3.49 9.31 -25.59
CA GLU A 64 2.05 9.01 -25.52
C GLU A 64 1.65 7.60 -25.99
N GLN A 65 2.55 6.94 -26.74
CA GLN A 65 2.41 5.61 -27.34
C GLN A 65 2.89 4.45 -26.45
N GLU A 66 3.67 4.70 -25.39
CA GLU A 66 4.26 3.67 -24.52
C GLU A 66 3.57 3.56 -23.15
N THR A 67 2.38 4.13 -22.97
CA THR A 67 1.71 4.09 -21.67
C THR A 67 1.32 2.65 -21.31
N PRO A 68 1.76 2.10 -20.17
CA PRO A 68 1.25 0.82 -19.67
C PRO A 68 -0.24 0.91 -19.29
N ILE A 69 -0.72 2.14 -19.06
CA ILE A 69 -2.15 2.44 -18.93
C ILE A 69 -2.78 2.33 -20.31
N ASP A 70 -3.60 1.28 -20.48
CA ASP A 70 -4.32 1.02 -21.70
C ASP A 70 -5.37 2.11 -21.92
N LYS A 71 -5.01 3.14 -22.71
CA LYS A 71 -5.91 4.22 -23.10
C LYS A 71 -7.12 3.72 -23.91
N ASN A 72 -7.04 2.52 -24.51
CA ASN A 72 -8.13 1.91 -25.27
C ASN A 72 -9.16 1.19 -24.38
N SER A 73 -8.89 1.04 -23.08
CA SER A 73 -9.85 0.47 -22.13
C SER A 73 -11.04 1.40 -21.82
N GLY A 74 -11.00 2.67 -22.27
CA GLY A 74 -12.10 3.63 -22.10
C GLY A 74 -12.28 4.16 -20.68
N ASP A 75 -11.63 3.56 -19.68
CA ASP A 75 -11.74 3.96 -18.28
C ASP A 75 -10.67 5.00 -17.91
N VAL A 76 -11.03 6.28 -18.06
CA VAL A 76 -10.30 7.38 -17.41
C VAL A 76 -10.30 7.14 -15.90
N ILE A 77 -9.12 7.16 -15.26
CA ILE A 77 -9.02 7.02 -13.80
C ILE A 77 -9.80 8.17 -13.16
N SER A 78 -10.98 7.83 -12.65
CA SER A 78 -12.00 8.82 -12.29
C SER A 78 -12.12 9.01 -10.78
N ASN A 79 -11.47 8.14 -9.98
CA ASN A 79 -11.53 8.21 -8.53
C ASN A 79 -10.19 7.91 -7.83
N SER A 80 -10.03 8.48 -6.64
CA SER A 80 -8.82 8.39 -5.83
C SER A 80 -8.55 6.96 -5.33
N ASN A 81 -9.60 6.15 -5.12
CA ASN A 81 -9.47 4.80 -4.59
C ASN A 81 -8.66 3.89 -5.53
N GLU A 82 -8.94 3.94 -6.82
CA GLU A 82 -8.26 3.15 -7.86
C GLU A 82 -6.83 3.65 -8.06
N ALA A 83 -6.69 4.97 -8.15
CA ALA A 83 -5.39 5.62 -8.31
C ALA A 83 -4.43 5.29 -7.16
N ALA A 84 -4.94 5.10 -5.93
CA ALA A 84 -4.17 4.67 -4.77
C ALA A 84 -3.62 3.22 -4.90
N LEU A 85 -4.34 2.31 -5.57
CA LEU A 85 -3.83 0.96 -5.89
C LEU A 85 -2.71 1.03 -6.93
N ILE A 86 -2.92 1.82 -7.99
CA ILE A 86 -1.98 1.98 -9.11
C ILE A 86 -0.67 2.63 -8.63
N ALA A 87 -0.74 3.56 -7.68
CA ALA A 87 0.41 4.33 -7.21
C ALA A 87 1.37 3.55 -6.29
N LEU A 88 1.01 2.34 -5.82
CA LEU A 88 1.80 1.56 -4.87
C LEU A 88 3.30 1.43 -5.25
N PRO A 89 3.70 1.03 -6.47
CA PRO A 89 5.13 0.84 -6.79
C PRO A 89 5.92 2.14 -6.81
N ILE A 90 5.28 3.25 -7.17
CA ILE A 90 5.89 4.58 -7.13
C ILE A 90 6.17 4.96 -5.67
N ILE A 91 5.18 4.71 -4.80
CA ILE A 91 5.30 4.96 -3.37
C ILE A 91 6.40 4.09 -2.77
N LEU A 92 6.45 2.79 -3.11
CA LEU A 92 7.52 1.90 -2.67
C LEU A 92 8.89 2.41 -3.15
N PHE A 93 9.04 2.72 -4.43
CA PHE A 93 10.32 3.12 -5.01
C PHE A 93 10.84 4.46 -4.45
N TYR A 94 9.96 5.44 -4.23
CA TYR A 94 10.36 6.77 -3.75
C TYR A 94 10.08 7.00 -2.25
N HIS A 95 9.86 5.93 -1.46
CA HIS A 95 9.46 6.03 -0.05
C HIS A 95 10.47 6.78 0.83
N GLU A 96 11.74 6.85 0.46
CA GLU A 96 12.77 7.50 1.28
C GLU A 96 12.58 9.03 1.39
N SER A 97 12.00 9.64 0.36
CA SER A 97 11.91 11.07 0.17
C SER A 97 10.51 11.46 -0.30
N PHE A 98 9.70 11.97 0.63
CA PHE A 98 8.33 12.40 0.33
C PHE A 98 8.29 13.56 -0.68
N SER A 99 9.32 14.42 -0.70
CA SER A 99 9.45 15.47 -1.72
C SER A 99 9.69 14.90 -3.11
N LEU A 100 10.54 13.86 -3.23
CA LEU A 100 10.77 13.18 -4.50
C LEU A 100 9.52 12.42 -4.96
N LEU A 101 8.88 11.67 -4.06
CA LEU A 101 7.58 11.03 -4.34
C LEU A 101 6.55 12.05 -4.85
N THR A 102 6.48 13.23 -4.21
CA THR A 102 5.57 14.31 -4.62
C THR A 102 5.90 14.82 -6.02
N ALA A 103 7.18 15.05 -6.32
CA ALA A 103 7.62 15.48 -7.65
C ALA A 103 7.25 14.46 -8.73
N GLN A 104 7.51 13.17 -8.45
CA GLN A 104 7.24 12.07 -9.38
C GLN A 104 5.74 11.89 -9.65
N LEU A 105 4.91 11.91 -8.61
CA LEU A 105 3.45 11.83 -8.78
C LEU A 105 2.89 13.06 -9.53
N ARG A 106 3.42 14.27 -9.28
CA ARG A 106 3.01 15.49 -9.98
C ARG A 106 3.39 15.50 -11.45
N GLN A 107 4.61 15.05 -11.77
CA GLN A 107 5.09 14.95 -13.15
C GLN A 107 4.20 14.00 -13.96
N ASN A 108 3.84 12.86 -13.36
CA ASN A 108 3.06 11.82 -14.03
C ASN A 108 1.54 12.07 -14.02
N ALA A 109 1.04 12.96 -13.15
CA ALA A 109 -0.39 13.27 -13.04
C ALA A 109 -1.03 13.73 -14.36
N ARG A 110 -0.27 14.46 -15.20
CA ARG A 110 -0.76 14.92 -16.52
C ARG A 110 -1.00 13.76 -17.47
N TYR A 111 -0.05 12.83 -17.53
CA TYR A 111 -0.14 11.65 -18.39
C TYR A 111 -1.29 10.73 -17.97
N TRP A 112 -1.54 10.61 -16.67
CA TRP A 112 -2.64 9.81 -16.12
C TRP A 112 -3.96 10.57 -16.01
N GLN A 113 -3.99 11.82 -16.45
CA GLN A 113 -5.16 12.70 -16.43
C GLN A 113 -5.80 12.82 -15.03
N TYR A 114 -4.97 12.77 -13.98
CA TYR A 114 -5.45 12.92 -12.61
C TYR A 114 -5.96 14.34 -12.39
N SER A 115 -7.17 14.45 -11.82
CA SER A 115 -7.62 15.71 -11.26
C SER A 115 -6.73 16.13 -10.09
N ALA A 116 -6.71 17.43 -9.78
CA ALA A 116 -5.98 17.94 -8.62
C ALA A 116 -6.41 17.26 -7.31
N VAL A 117 -7.68 16.88 -7.18
CA VAL A 117 -8.21 16.16 -6.02
C VAL A 117 -7.62 14.76 -5.91
N ILE A 118 -7.64 13.99 -6.99
CA ILE A 118 -7.06 12.64 -7.05
C ILE A 118 -5.58 12.69 -6.68
N LEU A 119 -4.83 13.65 -7.24
CA LEU A 119 -3.42 13.80 -6.96
C LEU A 119 -3.14 14.09 -5.47
N GLU A 120 -3.87 15.02 -4.84
CA GLU A 120 -3.69 15.31 -3.42
C GLU A 120 -4.07 14.10 -2.53
N ASP A 121 -5.11 13.34 -2.89
CA ASP A 121 -5.50 12.13 -2.16
C ASP A 121 -4.43 11.02 -2.26
N ILE A 122 -3.82 10.83 -3.43
CA ILE A 122 -2.69 9.89 -3.60
C ILE A 122 -1.47 10.37 -2.82
N LEU A 123 -1.20 11.67 -2.74
CA LEU A 123 -0.10 12.19 -1.93
C LEU A 123 -0.33 11.91 -0.44
N ILE A 124 -1.56 12.05 0.05
CA ILE A 124 -1.93 11.67 1.43
C ILE A 124 -1.71 10.16 1.64
N TRP A 125 -2.18 9.33 0.71
CA TRP A 125 -1.98 7.88 0.77
C TRP A 125 -0.49 7.49 0.75
N GLY A 126 0.27 8.08 -0.16
CA GLY A 126 1.71 7.88 -0.29
C GLY A 126 2.49 8.32 0.93
N TYR A 127 2.06 9.39 1.60
CA TYR A 127 2.64 9.84 2.87
C TYR A 127 2.48 8.77 3.97
N ILE A 128 1.28 8.18 4.09
CA ILE A 128 0.98 7.14 5.09
C ILE A 128 1.85 5.90 4.86
N LEU A 129 1.90 5.40 3.63
CA LEU A 129 2.72 4.24 3.28
C LEU A 129 4.22 4.54 3.46
N THR A 130 4.68 5.74 3.09
CA THR A 130 6.06 6.18 3.36
C THR A 130 6.40 6.12 4.85
N LEU A 131 5.50 6.58 5.72
CA LEU A 131 5.68 6.47 7.17
C LEU A 131 5.73 5.01 7.64
N ALA A 132 4.89 4.13 7.09
CA ALA A 132 4.89 2.70 7.40
C ALA A 132 6.21 2.03 6.99
N LEU A 133 6.67 2.27 5.77
CA LEU A 133 7.90 1.72 5.19
C LEU A 133 9.15 2.22 5.93
N ARG A 134 9.10 3.40 6.52
CA ARG A 134 10.21 4.01 7.28
C ARG A 134 10.15 3.76 8.78
N GLU A 135 9.20 2.94 9.25
CA GLU A 135 8.99 2.64 10.68
C GLU A 135 8.70 3.90 11.51
N LYS A 136 8.06 4.91 10.90
CA LYS A 136 7.71 6.18 11.54
C LYS A 136 6.21 6.36 11.74
N LEU A 137 5.40 5.39 11.35
CA LEU A 137 3.95 5.45 11.48
C LEU A 137 3.53 5.31 12.95
N GLY A 138 3.03 6.41 13.53
CA GLY A 138 2.50 6.44 14.88
C GLY A 138 1.05 5.98 14.91
N THR A 139 0.81 4.73 15.31
CA THR A 139 -0.55 4.13 15.28
C THR A 139 -1.54 4.84 16.22
N LYS A 140 -1.10 5.31 17.39
CA LYS A 140 -1.95 6.01 18.37
C LYS A 140 -2.36 7.42 17.94
N CYS A 141 -1.55 8.08 17.12
CA CYS A 141 -1.76 9.45 16.66
C CYS A 141 -1.81 9.54 15.12
N LEU A 142 -2.19 8.44 14.47
CA LEU A 142 -2.08 8.27 13.01
C LEU A 142 -2.69 9.45 12.25
N ILE A 143 -3.93 9.81 12.58
CA ILE A 143 -4.64 10.86 11.87
C ILE A 143 -3.98 12.23 12.09
N ASP A 144 -3.54 12.52 13.31
CA ASP A 144 -2.84 13.78 13.62
C ASP A 144 -1.51 13.88 12.89
N GLN A 145 -0.76 12.78 12.83
CA GLN A 145 0.48 12.70 12.09
C GLN A 145 0.26 12.95 10.58
N ILE A 146 -0.83 12.43 10.02
CA ILE A 146 -1.20 12.67 8.62
C ILE A 146 -1.51 14.16 8.42
N LEU A 147 -2.42 14.72 9.23
CA LEU A 147 -2.88 16.11 9.09
C LEU A 147 -1.75 17.13 9.21
N VAL A 148 -0.79 16.90 10.12
CA VAL A 148 0.39 17.74 10.27
C VAL A 148 1.36 17.53 9.10
N GLY A 149 1.61 16.26 8.75
CA GLY A 149 2.66 15.87 7.80
C GLY A 149 2.44 16.33 6.37
N VAL A 150 1.21 16.26 5.86
CA VAL A 150 0.90 16.70 4.49
C VAL A 150 0.70 18.22 4.37
N GLY A 151 0.65 18.93 5.50
CA GLY A 151 0.22 20.33 5.59
C GLY A 151 -1.27 20.43 5.30
N ALA A 152 -2.08 20.76 6.31
CA ALA A 152 -3.54 20.67 6.30
C ALA A 152 -4.26 21.51 5.21
N LYS A 153 -4.18 21.10 3.94
CA LYS A 153 -5.01 21.59 2.84
C LYS A 153 -6.41 21.00 2.99
N GLN A 154 -7.44 21.81 2.73
CA GLN A 154 -8.79 21.26 2.71
C GLN A 154 -9.06 20.48 1.43
N THR A 155 -8.94 19.16 1.52
CA THR A 155 -9.43 18.21 0.51
C THR A 155 -10.61 17.40 1.06
N PRO A 156 -11.43 16.77 0.19
CA PRO A 156 -12.47 15.85 0.62
C PRO A 156 -11.95 14.72 1.53
N LEU A 157 -10.80 14.11 1.20
CA LEU A 157 -10.17 13.09 2.04
C LEU A 157 -9.77 13.64 3.42
N ILE A 158 -9.18 14.83 3.50
CA ILE A 158 -8.84 15.46 4.79
C ILE A 158 -10.10 15.70 5.64
N GLY A 159 -11.22 16.08 5.00
CA GLY A 159 -12.52 16.16 5.65
C GLY A 159 -12.97 14.81 6.25
N GLN A 160 -12.81 13.71 5.52
CA GLN A 160 -13.12 12.36 6.01
C GLN A 160 -12.17 11.91 7.11
N LEU A 161 -10.88 12.22 7.01
CA LEU A 161 -9.89 11.90 8.05
C LEU A 161 -10.20 12.62 9.37
N LYS A 162 -10.63 13.89 9.32
CA LYS A 162 -11.09 14.62 10.51
C LYS A 162 -12.32 13.95 11.16
N GLN A 163 -13.25 13.43 10.36
CA GLN A 163 -14.38 12.64 10.87
C GLN A 163 -13.90 11.32 11.50
N ILE A 164 -13.00 10.61 10.83
CA ILE A 164 -12.36 9.38 11.34
C ILE A 164 -11.68 9.61 12.68
N LYS A 165 -10.93 10.70 12.85
CA LYS A 165 -10.34 11.06 14.15
C LYS A 165 -11.40 11.11 15.26
N THR A 166 -12.55 11.71 14.97
CA THR A 166 -13.67 11.82 15.90
C THR A 166 -14.35 10.47 16.16
N PHE A 167 -14.41 9.59 15.15
CA PHE A 167 -14.95 8.24 15.30
C PHE A 167 -14.06 7.34 16.13
N LEU A 168 -12.74 7.41 15.92
CA LEU A 168 -11.74 6.68 16.68
C LEU A 168 -11.76 7.09 18.16
N SER A 169 -11.78 8.39 18.45
CA SER A 169 -11.81 8.88 19.84
C SER A 169 -13.09 8.50 20.59
N ARG A 170 -14.19 8.29 19.86
CA ARG A 170 -15.49 7.86 20.41
C ARG A 170 -15.73 6.36 20.35
N GLY A 171 -14.73 5.56 19.92
CA GLY A 171 -14.87 4.11 19.79
C GLY A 171 -16.06 3.68 18.93
N ARG A 172 -16.34 4.39 17.83
CA ARG A 172 -17.49 4.05 16.97
C ARG A 172 -17.31 2.66 16.34
N SER A 173 -18.41 1.99 16.01
CA SER A 173 -18.34 0.73 15.27
C SER A 173 -18.12 1.01 13.77
N LEU A 174 -17.60 0.01 13.04
CA LEU A 174 -17.32 0.16 11.61
C LEU A 174 -18.60 0.47 10.81
N GLU A 175 -19.72 -0.14 11.18
CA GLU A 175 -21.04 0.05 10.55
C GLU A 175 -21.48 1.51 10.64
N LYS A 176 -21.32 2.13 11.83
CA LYS A 176 -21.65 3.55 12.04
C LYS A 176 -20.74 4.48 11.26
N VAL A 177 -19.47 4.11 11.09
CA VAL A 177 -18.53 4.90 10.28
C VAL A 177 -18.92 4.86 8.81
N VAL A 178 -19.24 3.69 8.28
CA VAL A 178 -19.72 3.51 6.89
C VAL A 178 -20.99 4.33 6.67
N GLU A 179 -21.99 4.18 7.55
CA GLU A 179 -23.25 4.94 7.46
C GLU A 179 -23.02 6.45 7.33
N LYS A 180 -22.06 7.02 8.07
CA LYS A 180 -21.76 8.46 8.05
C LYS A 180 -20.88 8.89 6.88
N LEU A 181 -19.96 8.05 6.42
CA LEU A 181 -19.03 8.40 5.34
C LEU A 181 -19.62 8.14 3.95
N SER A 182 -20.56 7.19 3.79
CA SER A 182 -21.12 6.75 2.49
C SER A 182 -22.12 7.71 1.83
N THR A 183 -21.94 9.02 1.97
CA THR A 183 -22.72 10.04 1.23
C THR A 183 -22.18 10.23 -0.18
N ARG A 184 -23.05 10.59 -1.16
CA ARG A 184 -22.67 10.69 -2.60
C ARG A 184 -21.40 11.53 -2.88
N ALA A 185 -21.18 12.61 -2.14
CA ALA A 185 -20.02 13.49 -2.30
C ALA A 185 -18.68 12.86 -1.87
N ASN A 186 -18.72 11.71 -1.20
CA ASN A 186 -17.56 11.12 -0.51
C ASN A 186 -17.03 9.84 -1.17
N TYR A 187 -17.70 9.31 -2.20
CA TYR A 187 -17.41 7.99 -2.75
C TYR A 187 -16.04 7.87 -3.44
N SER A 188 -15.51 8.95 -4.03
CA SER A 188 -14.26 8.88 -4.81
C SER A 188 -13.02 8.52 -3.99
N GLN A 189 -13.05 8.74 -2.68
CA GLN A 189 -11.92 8.49 -1.77
C GLN A 189 -12.33 7.71 -0.50
N ILE A 190 -13.57 7.21 -0.45
CA ILE A 190 -14.11 6.54 0.75
C ILE A 190 -13.33 5.27 1.10
N ALA A 191 -12.82 4.53 0.11
CA ALA A 191 -12.10 3.29 0.36
C ALA A 191 -10.76 3.58 1.06
N ILE A 192 -10.08 4.68 0.71
CA ILE A 192 -8.87 5.14 1.40
C ILE A 192 -9.20 5.45 2.87
N ALA A 193 -10.25 6.23 3.11
CA ALA A 193 -10.67 6.60 4.46
C ALA A 193 -11.06 5.38 5.31
N LEU A 194 -11.86 4.46 4.78
CA LEU A 194 -12.25 3.24 5.47
C LEU A 194 -11.08 2.29 5.70
N ALA A 195 -10.11 2.22 4.78
CA ALA A 195 -8.91 1.42 4.96
C ALA A 195 -8.05 1.94 6.12
N ILE A 196 -7.89 3.27 6.21
CA ILE A 196 -7.20 3.92 7.33
C ILE A 196 -7.94 3.65 8.63
N TYR A 197 -9.28 3.69 8.63
CA TYR A 197 -10.07 3.38 9.82
C TYR A 197 -9.88 1.93 10.29
N CYS A 198 -10.02 0.96 9.38
CA CYS A 198 -9.81 -0.46 9.68
C CYS A 198 -8.42 -0.70 10.25
N PHE A 199 -7.39 -0.15 9.61
CA PHE A 199 -6.01 -0.23 10.08
C PHE A 199 -5.82 0.42 11.46
N ALA A 200 -6.30 1.66 11.65
CA ALA A 200 -6.10 2.41 12.90
C ALA A 200 -6.71 1.71 14.12
N THR A 201 -7.78 0.93 13.94
CA THR A 201 -8.40 0.20 15.04
C THR A 201 -7.63 -1.05 15.47
N THR A 202 -6.86 -1.67 14.57
CA THR A 202 -6.21 -2.97 14.81
C THR A 202 -4.83 -3.10 14.12
N PRO A 203 -3.93 -2.11 14.25
CA PRO A 203 -2.78 -1.94 13.36
C PRO A 203 -1.76 -3.08 13.43
N GLU A 204 -1.65 -3.73 14.58
CA GLU A 204 -0.73 -4.84 14.85
C GLU A 204 -1.25 -6.21 14.37
N ASP A 205 -2.52 -6.28 13.96
CA ASP A 205 -3.19 -7.51 13.55
C ASP A 205 -3.63 -7.38 12.08
N PHE A 206 -2.80 -7.92 11.19
CA PHE A 206 -3.07 -7.94 9.76
C PHE A 206 -4.38 -8.66 9.43
N TYR A 207 -4.63 -9.82 10.05
CA TYR A 207 -5.82 -10.62 9.82
C TYR A 207 -7.06 -9.80 10.15
N LEU A 208 -7.10 -9.22 11.35
CA LEU A 208 -8.25 -8.48 11.83
C LEU A 208 -8.50 -7.20 11.00
N CYS A 209 -7.44 -6.49 10.60
CA CYS A 209 -7.54 -5.35 9.67
C CYS A 209 -8.27 -5.75 8.38
N VAL A 210 -7.77 -6.79 7.71
CA VAL A 210 -8.27 -7.24 6.42
C VAL A 210 -9.69 -7.81 6.54
N ARG A 211 -9.97 -8.61 7.57
CA ARG A 211 -11.33 -9.17 7.79
C ARG A 211 -12.37 -8.08 8.01
N ARG A 212 -12.05 -7.04 8.81
CA ARG A 212 -12.94 -5.89 9.03
C ARG A 212 -13.25 -5.20 7.70
N ALA A 213 -12.25 -4.92 6.88
CA ALA A 213 -12.46 -4.31 5.56
C ALA A 213 -13.27 -5.21 4.62
N SER A 214 -13.05 -6.53 4.64
CA SER A 214 -13.79 -7.47 3.78
C SER A 214 -15.29 -7.57 4.10
N SER A 215 -15.68 -7.23 5.33
CA SER A 215 -17.09 -7.22 5.76
C SER A 215 -17.91 -6.02 5.28
N LEU A 216 -17.31 -5.09 4.52
CA LEU A 216 -17.94 -3.83 4.09
C LEU A 216 -18.93 -3.96 2.91
N GLY A 217 -19.30 -5.17 2.51
CA GLY A 217 -20.24 -5.42 1.43
C GLY A 217 -19.78 -4.78 0.12
N LYS A 218 -20.59 -3.87 -0.45
CA LYS A 218 -20.28 -3.21 -1.74
C LYS A 218 -18.99 -2.39 -1.74
N LEU A 219 -18.55 -1.93 -0.56
CA LEU A 219 -17.31 -1.16 -0.42
C LEU A 219 -16.08 -2.05 -0.17
N ALA A 220 -16.25 -3.38 -0.08
CA ALA A 220 -15.19 -4.28 0.37
C ALA A 220 -14.00 -4.36 -0.61
N LEU A 221 -14.22 -4.42 -1.92
CA LEU A 221 -13.16 -4.78 -2.88
C LEU A 221 -11.91 -3.90 -2.76
N ILE A 222 -12.03 -2.61 -3.06
CA ILE A 222 -10.89 -1.68 -3.01
C ILE A 222 -10.49 -1.36 -1.57
N THR A 223 -11.45 -1.25 -0.64
CA THR A 223 -11.14 -0.95 0.76
C THR A 223 -10.28 -2.04 1.38
N THR A 224 -10.58 -3.32 1.10
CA THR A 224 -9.82 -4.45 1.64
C THR A 224 -8.44 -4.54 0.99
N ALA A 225 -8.33 -4.26 -0.30
CA ALA A 225 -7.04 -4.14 -0.97
C ALA A 225 -6.18 -3.04 -0.33
N LEU A 226 -6.68 -1.81 -0.19
CA LEU A 226 -5.95 -0.71 0.44
C LEU A 226 -5.60 -1.02 1.91
N THR A 227 -6.52 -1.64 2.65
CA THR A 227 -6.28 -2.07 4.04
C THR A 227 -5.14 -3.06 4.11
N GLY A 228 -5.15 -4.06 3.23
CA GLY A 228 -4.11 -5.08 3.14
C GLY A 228 -2.76 -4.48 2.74
N MET A 229 -2.72 -3.49 1.84
CA MET A 229 -1.49 -2.77 1.51
C MET A 229 -0.89 -2.06 2.72
N LEU A 230 -1.70 -1.29 3.45
CA LEU A 230 -1.21 -0.54 4.60
C LEU A 230 -0.80 -1.47 5.76
N ALA A 231 -1.65 -2.45 6.07
CA ALA A 231 -1.36 -3.45 7.10
C ALA A 231 -0.13 -4.28 6.74
N GLY A 232 0.08 -4.59 5.46
CA GLY A 232 1.24 -5.31 4.96
C GLY A 232 2.52 -4.47 4.96
N ALA A 233 2.46 -3.18 4.63
CA ALA A 233 3.58 -2.25 4.77
C ALA A 233 4.01 -2.09 6.24
N TYR A 234 3.04 -2.12 7.15
CA TYR A 234 3.27 -1.95 8.59
C TYR A 234 3.77 -3.23 9.28
N ASN A 235 3.11 -4.37 9.03
CA ASN A 235 3.40 -5.66 9.67
C ASN A 235 4.36 -6.54 8.87
N GLY A 236 4.73 -6.12 7.65
CA GLY A 236 5.51 -6.93 6.73
C GLY A 236 4.78 -8.20 6.27
N ILE A 237 5.42 -8.95 5.39
CA ILE A 237 4.96 -10.28 4.96
C ILE A 237 4.83 -11.26 6.13
N ALA A 238 5.66 -11.12 7.17
CA ALA A 238 5.61 -11.94 8.38
C ALA A 238 4.33 -11.72 9.21
N GLY A 239 3.62 -10.62 9.01
CA GLY A 239 2.30 -10.39 9.62
C GLY A 239 1.16 -11.12 8.90
N ILE A 240 1.39 -11.63 7.69
CA ILE A 240 0.34 -12.27 6.89
C ILE A 240 0.08 -13.70 7.43
N PRO A 241 -1.19 -14.06 7.70
CA PRO A 241 -1.56 -15.39 8.17
C PRO A 241 -1.08 -16.52 7.25
N LEU A 242 -0.54 -17.60 7.83
CA LEU A 242 -0.02 -18.75 7.08
C LEU A 242 -1.08 -19.41 6.19
N ASN A 243 -2.33 -19.46 6.65
CA ASN A 243 -3.45 -20.02 5.89
C ASN A 243 -3.87 -19.15 4.69
N TRP A 244 -3.35 -17.92 4.56
CA TRP A 244 -3.47 -17.09 3.36
C TRP A 244 -2.19 -17.11 2.54
N TYR A 245 -1.03 -17.10 3.20
CA TYR A 245 0.28 -17.12 2.56
C TYR A 245 0.58 -18.42 1.81
N ILE A 246 0.26 -19.59 2.38
CA ILE A 246 0.55 -20.87 1.73
C ILE A 246 -0.24 -21.02 0.42
N PRO A 247 -1.56 -20.79 0.38
CA PRO A 247 -2.31 -20.82 -0.88
C PRO A 247 -1.82 -19.78 -1.89
N SER A 248 -1.43 -18.57 -1.44
CA SER A 248 -0.94 -17.53 -2.38
C SER A 248 0.32 -17.98 -3.11
N ARG A 249 1.20 -18.75 -2.45
CA ARG A 249 2.41 -19.32 -3.08
C ARG A 249 2.14 -20.33 -4.19
N THR A 250 0.93 -20.88 -4.27
CA THR A 250 0.55 -21.83 -5.35
C THR A 250 0.02 -21.15 -6.60
N ASN A 251 -0.29 -19.85 -6.52
CA ASN A 251 -0.85 -19.08 -7.61
C ASN A 251 0.23 -18.20 -8.26
N SER A 252 0.36 -18.29 -9.58
CA SER A 252 1.41 -17.65 -10.38
C SER A 252 1.35 -16.12 -10.35
N VAL A 253 0.17 -15.53 -10.15
CA VAL A 253 -0.01 -14.08 -10.06
C VAL A 253 0.72 -13.55 -8.82
N TYR A 254 0.53 -14.18 -7.66
CA TYR A 254 1.23 -13.78 -6.44
C TYR A 254 2.74 -14.01 -6.54
N GLN A 255 3.17 -15.14 -7.09
CA GLN A 255 4.60 -15.43 -7.29
C GLN A 255 5.28 -14.34 -8.16
N ALA A 256 4.64 -13.99 -9.28
CA ALA A 256 5.13 -12.93 -10.16
C ALA A 256 5.17 -11.57 -9.44
N ALA A 257 4.17 -11.29 -8.61
CA ALA A 257 4.08 -10.05 -7.86
C ALA A 257 5.17 -9.94 -6.76
N GLN A 258 5.48 -11.04 -6.07
CA GLN A 258 6.60 -11.10 -5.13
C GLN A 258 7.95 -10.90 -5.83
N GLN A 259 8.13 -11.52 -6.98
CA GLN A 259 9.34 -11.33 -7.79
C GLN A 259 9.48 -9.87 -8.25
N GLN A 260 8.37 -9.21 -8.64
CA GLN A 260 8.37 -7.79 -8.96
C GLN A 260 8.73 -6.92 -7.75
N ALA A 261 8.20 -7.22 -6.55
CA ALA A 261 8.58 -6.50 -5.33
C ALA A 261 10.08 -6.63 -5.01
N LYS A 262 10.66 -7.82 -5.25
CA LYS A 262 12.10 -8.08 -5.13
C LYS A 262 12.92 -7.27 -6.12
N LEU A 263 12.56 -7.31 -7.40
CA LEU A 263 13.23 -6.52 -8.44
C LEU A 263 13.14 -5.01 -8.14
N LEU A 264 11.98 -4.53 -7.71
CA LEU A 264 11.78 -3.13 -7.36
C LEU A 264 12.69 -2.71 -6.18
N CYS A 265 12.83 -3.56 -5.16
CA CYS A 265 13.73 -3.33 -4.05
C CYS A 265 15.22 -3.39 -4.47
N GLN A 266 15.58 -4.30 -5.37
CA GLN A 266 16.92 -4.38 -5.96
C GLN A 266 17.28 -3.10 -6.70
N VAL A 267 16.45 -2.67 -7.64
CA VAL A 267 16.70 -1.48 -8.44
C VAL A 267 16.73 -0.23 -7.57
N TRP A 268 15.82 -0.12 -6.60
CA TRP A 268 15.85 0.96 -5.61
C TRP A 268 17.14 0.99 -4.80
N SER A 269 17.67 -0.17 -4.42
CA SER A 269 18.95 -0.28 -3.68
C SER A 269 20.19 -0.13 -4.57
N GLY A 270 20.02 0.19 -5.86
CA GLY A 270 21.11 0.39 -6.82
C GLY A 270 21.68 -0.90 -7.42
N ILE A 271 20.97 -2.02 -7.27
CA ILE A 271 21.37 -3.32 -7.83
C ILE A 271 20.74 -3.46 -9.22
N TYR A 272 21.53 -3.16 -10.26
CA TYR A 272 21.10 -3.24 -11.66
C TYR A 272 21.40 -4.58 -12.34
N GLN A 273 22.32 -5.37 -11.77
CA GLN A 273 22.65 -6.72 -12.21
C GLN A 273 22.77 -7.59 -10.96
N PRO A 274 21.71 -8.33 -10.56
CA PRO A 274 21.80 -9.20 -9.42
C PRO A 274 22.75 -10.37 -9.75
N ASP A 275 23.90 -10.42 -9.10
CA ASP A 275 24.71 -11.63 -9.04
C ASP A 275 23.83 -12.76 -8.43
N PRO A 276 23.80 -13.98 -8.98
CA PRO A 276 23.03 -15.10 -8.42
C PRO A 276 23.31 -15.45 -6.96
N ALA A 277 24.36 -14.89 -6.35
CA ALA A 277 24.60 -14.99 -4.91
C ALA A 277 23.42 -14.42 -4.11
N GLU A 278 22.86 -15.22 -3.19
CA GLU A 278 21.69 -14.87 -2.38
C GLU A 278 21.96 -13.63 -1.50
N ILE A 279 21.53 -12.46 -1.98
CA ILE A 279 21.46 -11.26 -1.14
C ILE A 279 20.51 -11.54 0.02
N SER A 280 21.03 -11.46 1.25
CA SER A 280 20.23 -11.59 2.46
C SER A 280 19.34 -10.35 2.65
N TRP A 281 18.13 -10.37 2.08
CA TRP A 281 17.17 -9.25 2.16
C TRP A 281 16.68 -8.92 3.57
N SER A 282 16.97 -9.79 4.55
CA SER A 282 16.73 -9.51 5.96
C SER A 282 17.59 -8.37 6.51
N VAL A 283 18.69 -7.99 5.85
CA VAL A 283 19.60 -6.93 6.34
C VAL A 283 19.35 -5.54 5.72
N VAL A 284 18.44 -5.42 4.75
CA VAL A 284 18.15 -4.15 4.09
C VAL A 284 17.18 -3.33 4.94
N ALA A 285 17.64 -2.16 5.38
CA ALA A 285 16.87 -1.20 6.19
C ALA A 285 16.50 0.04 5.37
N SER A 286 15.42 0.71 5.77
CA SER A 286 15.03 1.98 5.16
C SER A 286 16.07 3.08 5.46
N PRO A 287 16.19 4.12 4.62
CA PRO A 287 17.15 5.19 4.89
C PRO A 287 16.91 5.86 6.24
N LYS A 288 18.01 6.02 7.00
CA LYS A 288 18.02 6.59 8.37
C LYS A 288 17.30 5.71 9.42
N VAL A 289 17.22 4.40 9.18
CA VAL A 289 16.63 3.40 10.08
C VAL A 289 17.71 2.37 10.44
N ILE A 290 18.10 2.27 11.72
CA ILE A 290 19.10 1.29 12.20
C ILE A 290 18.38 0.01 12.62
N GLN A 291 18.51 -1.08 11.85
CA GLN A 291 17.95 -2.38 12.24
C GLN A 291 18.60 -2.93 13.52
N SER A 292 17.77 -3.24 14.52
CA SER A 292 18.24 -3.94 15.73
C SER A 292 18.57 -5.39 15.40
N ARG A 293 19.81 -5.81 15.63
CA ARG A 293 20.23 -7.22 15.49
C ARG A 293 19.98 -7.95 16.80
N SER A 294 19.27 -9.08 16.76
CA SER A 294 19.01 -9.92 17.94
C SER A 294 20.18 -10.82 18.34
N SER A 295 21.34 -10.72 17.69
CA SER A 295 22.43 -11.68 17.88
C SER A 295 23.82 -11.08 17.72
N LEU A 296 24.13 -10.00 18.45
CA LEU A 296 25.52 -9.73 18.84
C LEU A 296 25.49 -9.28 20.30
N SER A 297 25.92 -10.15 21.21
CA SER A 297 26.42 -9.70 22.51
C SER A 297 27.52 -8.69 22.20
N ILE A 298 27.32 -7.43 22.57
CA ILE A 298 28.34 -6.39 22.41
C ILE A 298 29.54 -6.86 23.24
N ILE A 299 30.59 -7.33 22.56
CA ILE A 299 31.78 -7.91 23.19
C ILE A 299 32.50 -6.85 24.04
N SER A 300 32.24 -5.56 23.84
CA SER A 300 32.89 -4.46 24.56
C SER A 300 32.29 -4.09 25.93
N GLN A 301 31.46 -4.96 26.54
CA GLN A 301 31.00 -4.75 27.93
C GLN A 301 31.61 -5.74 28.92
N LYS A 302 32.70 -6.40 28.55
CA LYS A 302 33.57 -7.12 29.48
C LYS A 302 34.91 -6.41 29.57
N GLU A 303 34.95 -5.38 30.39
CA GLU A 303 36.13 -4.90 31.13
C GLU A 303 35.66 -4.06 32.31
#